data_AF-A0AB38UW96-F1
#
_entry.id   AF-A0AB38UW96-F1
#
_cell.length_a   1.000
_cell.length_b   1.000
_cell.length_c   1.000
_cell.angle_alpha   90.00
_cell.angle_beta   90.00
_cell.angle_gamma   90.00
#
_symmetry.space_group_name_H-M   'P 1'
#
loop_
_entity.id
_entity.type
_entity.pdbx_description
1 polymer ?
#
loop_
_entity_poly.entity_id
_entity_poly.type
_entity_poly.pdbx_seq_one_letter_code
_entity_poly.pdbx_strand_id
1 'polypeptide(L)'
;MNRASVTAIVDFEVYLLMTMKLRIRMSHQEAQLKAKLAEQGFSVDDGERIHERVAEALGDEASYFGNMRKLLGIADQNATSLQHSSVLWPGFDFNAIGSKDGLLESARYWHTGRDSITADSPIGLPIWSMDVTEFTEQFGPMRGGRQWSPFDKLLPAYEEYEFPWRGESYGAGFSWGLFMFAAKSWD
;
A
#
# COMPACT_ATOMS: atom_id res chain seq x y z
N MET A 1 -15.66 -16.29 -2.39
CA MET A 1 -14.20 -16.45 -2.24
C MET A 1 -13.95 -17.69 -1.38
N ASN A 2 -13.03 -18.60 -1.75
CA ASN A 2 -12.71 -19.78 -0.94
C ASN A 2 -11.82 -19.38 0.25
N ARG A 3 -11.91 -20.10 1.39
CA ARG A 3 -11.14 -19.82 2.62
C ARG A 3 -9.62 -19.80 2.37
N ALA A 4 -9.12 -20.68 1.52
CA ALA A 4 -7.69 -20.71 1.14
C ALA A 4 -7.26 -19.42 0.40
N SER A 5 -8.12 -18.87 -0.45
CA SER A 5 -7.86 -17.60 -1.14
C SER A 5 -7.87 -16.41 -0.18
N VAL A 6 -8.76 -16.42 0.83
CA VAL A 6 -8.79 -15.39 1.87
C VAL A 6 -7.50 -15.39 2.69
N THR A 7 -7.01 -16.57 3.10
CA THR A 7 -5.75 -16.68 3.85
C THR A 7 -4.56 -16.18 3.04
N ALA A 8 -4.47 -16.53 1.75
CA ALA A 8 -3.39 -16.08 0.89
C ALA A 8 -3.40 -14.54 0.70
N ILE A 9 -4.59 -13.94 0.58
CA ILE A 9 -4.74 -12.48 0.54
C ILE A 9 -4.24 -11.88 1.85
N VAL A 10 -4.71 -12.36 3.01
CA VAL A 10 -4.29 -11.82 4.32
C VAL A 10 -2.78 -11.92 4.49
N ASP A 11 -2.17 -13.05 4.16
CA ASP A 11 -0.72 -13.23 4.24
C ASP A 11 0.03 -12.23 3.33
N PHE A 12 -0.46 -12.03 2.10
CA PHE A 12 0.11 -11.06 1.17
C PHE A 12 -0.02 -9.62 1.66
N GLU A 13 -1.17 -9.23 2.18
CA GLU A 13 -1.39 -7.88 2.71
C GLU A 13 -0.60 -7.61 3.98
N VAL A 14 -0.43 -8.61 4.85
CA VAL A 14 0.49 -8.53 6.00
C VAL A 14 1.93 -8.34 5.50
N TYR A 15 2.36 -9.06 4.48
CA TYR A 15 3.66 -8.83 3.85
C TYR A 15 3.82 -7.37 3.39
N LEU A 16 2.83 -6.80 2.69
CA LEU A 16 2.87 -5.40 2.25
C LEU A 16 2.89 -4.44 3.44
N LEU A 17 2.04 -4.63 4.45
CA LEU A 17 2.02 -3.84 5.68
C LEU A 17 3.40 -3.81 6.35
N MET A 18 4.08 -4.96 6.40
CA MET A 18 5.41 -5.06 7.00
C MET A 18 6.49 -4.34 6.20
N THR A 19 6.35 -4.19 4.88
CA THR A 19 7.23 -3.30 4.10
C THR A 19 7.12 -1.82 4.51
N MET A 20 5.96 -1.41 5.03
CA MET A 20 5.72 -0.03 5.49
C MET A 20 6.31 0.26 6.87
N LYS A 21 6.74 -0.77 7.61
CA LYS A 21 7.18 -0.69 9.02
C LYS A 21 8.23 0.40 9.26
N LEU A 22 9.18 0.57 8.34
CA LEU A 22 10.22 1.61 8.46
C LEU A 22 9.61 3.01 8.54
N ARG A 23 8.69 3.35 7.61
CA ARG A 23 8.03 4.66 7.59
C ARG A 23 7.10 4.86 8.77
N ILE A 24 6.35 3.83 9.14
CA ILE A 24 5.48 3.88 10.32
C ILE A 24 6.28 4.21 11.58
N ARG A 25 7.47 3.60 11.74
CA ARG A 25 8.39 3.90 12.86
C ARG A 25 8.91 5.33 12.80
N MET A 26 9.29 5.82 11.63
CA MET A 26 9.75 7.21 11.47
C MET A 26 8.67 8.24 11.79
N SER A 27 7.40 7.89 11.60
CA SER A 27 6.24 8.72 11.93
C SER A 27 5.67 8.46 13.34
N HIS A 28 6.34 7.66 14.18
CA HIS A 28 5.90 7.32 15.54
C HIS A 28 4.51 6.69 15.63
N GLN A 29 4.13 5.88 14.63
CA GLN A 29 2.81 5.24 14.51
C GLN A 29 2.85 3.73 14.73
N GLU A 30 3.85 3.21 15.46
CA GLU A 30 4.01 1.77 15.69
C GLU A 30 2.81 1.13 16.40
N ALA A 31 2.04 1.90 17.18
CA ALA A 31 0.79 1.46 17.76
C ALA A 31 -0.26 1.10 16.70
N GLN A 32 -0.31 1.84 15.57
CA GLN A 32 -1.24 1.57 14.47
C GLN A 32 -0.86 0.29 13.71
N LEU A 33 0.43 0.05 13.49
CA LEU A 33 0.92 -1.23 12.95
C LEU A 33 0.48 -2.42 13.81
N LYS A 34 0.69 -2.31 15.13
CA LYS A 34 0.31 -3.37 16.08
C LYS A 34 -1.20 -3.60 16.08
N ALA A 35 -1.99 -2.52 16.09
CA ALA A 35 -3.45 -2.62 16.04
C ALA A 35 -3.92 -3.30 14.75
N LYS A 36 -3.34 -2.93 13.60
CA LYS A 36 -3.72 -3.48 12.30
C LYS A 36 -3.40 -4.97 12.17
N LEU A 37 -2.26 -5.42 12.69
CA LEU A 37 -1.94 -6.84 12.77
C LEU A 37 -2.89 -7.59 13.72
N ALA A 38 -3.19 -6.99 14.88
CA ALA A 38 -4.06 -7.58 15.88
C ALA A 38 -5.52 -7.75 15.43
N GLU A 39 -6.01 -6.89 14.52
CA GLU A 39 -7.33 -7.06 13.86
C GLU A 39 -7.46 -8.41 13.15
N GLN A 40 -6.33 -8.97 12.67
CA GLN A 40 -6.26 -10.29 12.03
C GLN A 40 -5.72 -11.37 12.98
N GLY A 41 -5.52 -11.05 14.26
CA GLY A 41 -5.02 -11.98 15.28
C GLY A 41 -3.50 -12.20 15.24
N PHE A 42 -2.74 -11.33 14.57
CA PHE A 42 -1.28 -11.44 14.47
C PHE A 42 -0.55 -10.53 15.45
N SER A 43 0.59 -11.01 15.94
CA SER A 43 1.62 -10.19 16.58
C SER A 43 2.57 -9.57 15.54
N VAL A 44 3.48 -8.69 16.00
CA VAL A 44 4.54 -8.15 15.13
C VAL A 44 5.48 -9.27 14.66
N ASP A 45 5.81 -10.22 15.54
CA ASP A 45 6.68 -11.36 15.21
C ASP A 45 6.00 -12.30 14.19
N ASP A 46 4.67 -12.46 14.26
CA ASP A 46 3.91 -13.15 13.20
C ASP A 46 4.01 -12.42 11.87
N GLY A 47 3.87 -11.09 11.89
CA GLY A 47 4.04 -10.25 10.70
C GLY A 47 5.42 -10.39 10.07
N GLU A 48 6.49 -10.42 10.87
CA GLU A 48 7.86 -10.62 10.38
C GLU A 48 8.03 -12.00 9.72
N ARG A 49 7.53 -13.07 10.36
CA ARG A 49 7.57 -14.42 9.78
C ARG A 49 6.79 -14.53 8.48
N ILE A 50 5.61 -13.89 8.41
CA ILE A 50 4.80 -13.84 7.18
C ILE A 50 5.55 -13.06 6.10
N HIS A 51 6.15 -11.92 6.45
CA HIS A 51 6.92 -11.10 5.52
C HIS A 51 8.06 -11.90 4.88
N GLU A 52 8.87 -12.59 5.68
CA GLU A 52 9.99 -13.42 5.18
C GLU A 52 9.49 -14.54 4.25
N ARG A 53 8.48 -15.30 4.68
CA ARG A 53 7.91 -16.41 3.90
C ARG A 53 7.31 -15.95 2.56
N VAL A 54 6.58 -14.83 2.58
CA VAL A 54 5.95 -14.29 1.36
C VAL A 54 7.01 -13.67 0.45
N ALA A 55 8.01 -12.97 0.98
CA ALA A 55 9.13 -12.45 0.20
C ALA A 55 9.87 -13.58 -0.55
N GLU A 56 10.14 -14.70 0.13
CA GLU A 56 10.74 -15.89 -0.48
C GLU A 56 9.87 -16.46 -1.60
N ALA A 57 8.55 -16.56 -1.36
CA ALA A 57 7.60 -17.08 -2.35
C ALA A 57 7.47 -16.17 -3.59
N LEU A 58 7.54 -14.85 -3.41
CA LEU A 58 7.47 -13.89 -4.49
C LEU A 58 8.76 -13.87 -5.32
N GLY A 59 9.92 -14.06 -4.66
CA GLY A 59 11.22 -14.15 -5.32
C GLY A 59 11.73 -12.79 -5.81
N ASP A 60 12.51 -12.82 -6.89
CA ASP A 60 13.10 -11.62 -7.48
C ASP A 60 12.15 -10.85 -8.40
N GLU A 61 12.59 -9.66 -8.85
CA GLU A 61 11.82 -8.78 -9.73
C GLU A 61 11.31 -9.47 -11.01
N ALA A 62 12.11 -10.36 -11.60
CA ALA A 62 11.74 -11.09 -12.81
C ALA A 62 10.59 -12.08 -12.57
N SER A 63 10.53 -12.67 -11.38
CA SER A 63 9.56 -13.70 -11.01
C SER A 63 8.35 -13.15 -10.26
N TYR A 64 8.46 -11.94 -9.69
CA TYR A 64 7.57 -11.37 -8.69
C TYR A 64 6.09 -11.38 -9.12
N PHE A 65 5.76 -10.82 -10.28
CA PHE A 65 4.37 -10.74 -10.74
C PHE A 65 3.79 -12.12 -11.06
N GLY A 66 4.58 -13.00 -11.69
CA GLY A 66 4.20 -14.39 -11.93
C GLY A 66 3.91 -15.16 -10.65
N ASN A 67 4.74 -14.98 -9.63
CA ASN A 67 4.60 -15.65 -8.34
C ASN A 67 3.47 -15.03 -7.49
N MET A 68 3.26 -13.71 -7.55
CA MET A 68 2.12 -13.05 -6.92
C MET A 68 0.79 -13.62 -7.43
N ARG A 69 0.66 -13.79 -8.76
CA ARG A 69 -0.55 -14.41 -9.36
C ARG A 69 -0.77 -15.83 -8.84
N LYS A 70 0.28 -16.65 -8.74
CA LYS A 70 0.21 -18.00 -8.19
C LYS A 70 -0.20 -18.00 -6.73
N LEU A 71 0.42 -17.13 -5.92
CA LEU A 71 0.15 -16.97 -4.49
C LEU A 71 -1.32 -16.62 -4.24
N LEU A 72 -1.86 -15.69 -5.02
CA LEU A 72 -3.24 -15.22 -4.91
C LEU A 72 -4.26 -16.13 -5.64
N GLY A 73 -3.79 -17.23 -6.24
CA GLY A 73 -4.65 -18.25 -6.86
C GLY A 73 -5.29 -17.81 -8.19
N ILE A 74 -4.67 -16.88 -8.93
CA ILE A 74 -5.11 -16.50 -10.27
C ILE A 74 -4.76 -17.63 -11.25
N ALA A 75 -5.80 -18.29 -11.78
CA ALA A 75 -5.65 -19.45 -12.65
C ALA A 75 -5.18 -19.10 -14.07
N ASP A 76 -5.40 -17.86 -14.53
CA ASP A 76 -5.00 -17.40 -15.85
C ASP A 76 -3.53 -16.97 -15.87
N GLN A 77 -2.70 -17.77 -16.52
CA GLN A 77 -1.25 -17.53 -16.67
C GLN A 77 -0.93 -16.36 -17.60
N ASN A 78 -1.90 -15.90 -18.40
CA ASN A 78 -1.75 -14.77 -19.33
C ASN A 78 -2.36 -13.47 -18.79
N ALA A 79 -2.90 -13.48 -17.57
CA ALA A 79 -3.47 -12.28 -16.97
C ALA A 79 -2.40 -11.19 -16.80
N THR A 80 -2.60 -10.04 -17.45
CA THR A 80 -1.72 -8.87 -17.36
C THR A 80 -2.08 -7.95 -16.18
N SER A 81 -3.13 -8.27 -15.44
CA SER A 81 -3.48 -7.61 -14.20
C SER A 81 -4.06 -8.60 -13.20
N LEU A 82 -4.03 -8.23 -11.93
CA LEU A 82 -4.74 -8.90 -10.86
C LEU A 82 -5.37 -7.85 -9.96
N GLN A 83 -6.58 -8.15 -9.48
CA GLN A 83 -7.31 -7.30 -8.57
C GLN A 83 -8.00 -8.15 -7.52
N HIS A 84 -7.95 -7.69 -6.26
CA HIS A 84 -8.74 -8.26 -5.19
C HIS A 84 -9.11 -7.17 -4.19
N SER A 85 -10.28 -7.34 -3.56
CA SER A 85 -10.64 -6.49 -2.42
C SER A 85 -9.76 -6.79 -1.22
N SER A 86 -9.43 -5.73 -0.50
CA SER A 86 -8.56 -5.79 0.66
C SER A 86 -9.28 -6.32 1.89
N VAL A 87 -8.55 -7.06 2.72
CA VAL A 87 -9.02 -7.54 4.02
C VAL A 87 -8.48 -6.63 5.12
N LEU A 88 -7.21 -6.22 5.03
CA LEU A 88 -6.58 -5.32 6.00
C LEU A 88 -7.12 -3.89 5.89
N TRP A 89 -7.49 -3.43 4.69
CA TRP A 89 -8.03 -2.09 4.44
C TRP A 89 -9.41 -2.17 3.78
N PRO A 90 -10.47 -2.50 4.54
CA PRO A 90 -11.82 -2.60 3.98
C PRO A 90 -12.22 -1.33 3.21
N GLY A 91 -12.84 -1.53 2.04
CA GLY A 91 -13.18 -0.44 1.12
C GLY A 91 -12.13 -0.18 0.05
N PHE A 92 -10.91 -0.72 0.20
CA PHE A 92 -9.87 -0.65 -0.82
C PHE A 92 -9.80 -1.94 -1.65
N ASP A 93 -9.46 -1.78 -2.93
CA ASP A 93 -9.03 -2.86 -3.79
C ASP A 93 -7.53 -2.72 -4.08
N PHE A 94 -6.81 -3.83 -3.99
CA PHE A 94 -5.46 -3.91 -4.50
C PHE A 94 -5.50 -4.21 -6.00
N ASN A 95 -4.72 -3.47 -6.78
CA ASN A 95 -4.54 -3.71 -8.21
C ASN A 95 -3.05 -3.77 -8.54
N ALA A 96 -2.64 -4.83 -9.24
CA ALA A 96 -1.30 -4.95 -9.79
C ALA A 96 -1.36 -5.24 -11.29
N ILE A 97 -0.51 -4.56 -12.05
CA ILE A 97 -0.43 -4.63 -13.50
C ILE A 97 0.96 -5.11 -13.88
N GLY A 98 1.01 -6.14 -14.72
CA GLY A 98 2.22 -6.65 -15.33
C GLY A 98 2.42 -6.09 -16.73
N SER A 99 3.68 -5.87 -17.10
CA SER A 99 4.06 -5.50 -18.45
C SER A 99 3.88 -6.68 -19.42
N LYS A 100 4.04 -6.42 -20.72
CA LYS A 100 4.02 -7.47 -21.76
C LYS A 100 5.10 -8.53 -21.55
N ASP A 101 6.19 -8.18 -20.88
CA ASP A 101 7.31 -9.08 -20.56
C ASP A 101 7.08 -9.86 -19.26
N GLY A 102 5.92 -9.66 -18.60
CA GLY A 102 5.55 -10.35 -17.37
C GLY A 102 6.16 -9.75 -16.09
N LEU A 103 6.83 -8.60 -16.18
CA LEU A 103 7.38 -7.86 -15.04
C LEU A 103 6.30 -7.03 -14.35
N LEU A 104 6.43 -6.79 -13.05
CA LEU A 104 5.52 -5.88 -12.35
C LEU A 104 5.75 -4.44 -12.83
N GLU A 105 4.72 -3.82 -13.41
CA GLU A 105 4.77 -2.43 -13.87
C GLU A 105 4.21 -1.48 -12.81
N SER A 106 3.09 -1.85 -12.17
CA SER A 106 2.52 -1.08 -11.07
C SER A 106 1.76 -1.98 -10.10
N ALA A 107 1.72 -1.57 -8.83
CA ALA A 107 0.94 -2.22 -7.78
C ALA A 107 0.54 -1.17 -6.75
N ARG A 108 -0.76 -1.03 -6.49
CA ARG A 108 -1.28 -0.09 -5.49
C ARG A 108 -2.72 -0.40 -5.09
N TYR A 109 -3.10 0.14 -3.95
CA TYR A 109 -4.48 0.18 -3.48
C TYR A 109 -5.25 1.36 -4.06
N TRP A 110 -6.55 1.15 -4.24
CA TRP A 110 -7.54 2.14 -4.67
C TRP A 110 -8.78 2.03 -3.80
N HIS A 111 -9.31 3.16 -3.35
CA HIS A 111 -10.48 3.24 -2.50
C HIS A 111 -11.74 3.16 -3.37
N THR A 112 -12.46 2.03 -3.30
CA THR A 112 -13.66 1.75 -4.12
C THR A 112 -14.95 2.09 -3.39
N GLY A 113 -14.94 2.09 -2.05
CA GLY A 113 -16.06 2.46 -1.18
C GLY A 113 -16.03 3.92 -0.72
N ARG A 114 -16.11 4.87 -1.67
CA ARG A 114 -16.04 6.33 -1.39
C ARG A 114 -17.25 6.82 -0.56
N ASP A 115 -17.20 6.70 0.75
CA ASP A 115 -17.92 7.61 1.63
C ASP A 115 -17.02 8.84 1.76
N SER A 116 -17.31 9.94 1.04
CA SER A 116 -16.38 11.09 0.96
C SER A 116 -16.09 11.65 2.36
N ILE A 117 -14.95 11.27 2.95
CA ILE A 117 -14.53 11.82 4.24
C ILE A 117 -14.04 13.24 3.95
N THR A 118 -14.91 14.22 4.24
CA THR A 118 -14.48 15.63 4.21
C THR A 118 -13.74 15.93 5.50
N ALA A 119 -12.43 15.81 5.45
CA ALA A 119 -11.49 16.30 6.44
C ALA A 119 -11.11 17.77 6.15
N ASP A 120 -11.03 18.54 7.23
CA ASP A 120 -10.75 19.98 7.19
C ASP A 120 -9.27 20.33 7.01
N SER A 121 -8.38 19.33 7.10
CA SER A 121 -6.92 19.48 7.09
C SER A 121 -6.24 18.24 6.48
N PRO A 122 -5.18 18.42 5.67
CA PRO A 122 -4.36 17.30 5.20
C PRO A 122 -3.50 16.70 6.31
N ILE A 123 -3.17 17.48 7.35
CA ILE A 123 -2.44 17.00 8.53
C ILE A 123 -3.43 16.36 9.51
N GLY A 124 -3.00 15.27 10.14
CA GLY A 124 -3.76 14.59 11.20
C GLY A 124 -4.73 13.52 10.70
N LEU A 125 -4.72 13.25 9.39
CA LEU A 125 -5.45 12.13 8.81
C LEU A 125 -4.90 10.79 9.35
N PRO A 126 -5.77 9.80 9.62
CA PRO A 126 -5.31 8.46 9.97
C PRO A 126 -4.51 7.85 8.82
N ILE A 127 -3.50 7.04 9.13
CA ILE A 127 -2.80 6.30 8.08
C ILE A 127 -3.73 5.30 7.40
N TRP A 128 -3.49 5.09 6.11
CA TRP A 128 -4.26 4.24 5.23
C TRP A 128 -5.73 4.64 5.07
N SER A 129 -6.10 5.88 5.43
CA SER A 129 -7.49 6.34 5.37
C SER A 129 -7.98 6.64 3.96
N MET A 130 -7.07 6.92 3.03
CA MET A 130 -7.38 7.33 1.66
C MET A 130 -6.28 6.92 0.69
N ASP A 131 -6.63 6.90 -0.59
CA ASP A 131 -5.67 6.74 -1.68
C ASP A 131 -5.18 8.08 -2.24
N VAL A 132 -4.20 8.00 -3.15
CA VAL A 132 -3.61 9.16 -3.85
C VAL A 132 -4.66 10.00 -4.60
N THR A 133 -5.66 9.37 -5.21
CA THR A 133 -6.69 10.04 -6.00
C THR A 133 -7.64 10.82 -5.10
N GLU A 134 -8.13 10.17 -4.04
CA GLU A 134 -9.00 10.79 -3.03
C GLU A 134 -8.29 11.97 -2.34
N PHE A 135 -7.01 11.80 -1.97
CA PHE A 135 -6.23 12.90 -1.40
C PHE A 135 -6.12 14.09 -2.37
N THR A 136 -5.90 13.81 -3.67
CA THR A 136 -5.81 14.85 -4.71
C THR A 136 -7.13 15.59 -4.89
N GLU A 137 -8.25 14.87 -4.91
CA GLU A 137 -9.60 15.44 -5.03
C GLU A 137 -9.90 16.40 -3.87
N GLN A 138 -9.39 16.10 -2.68
CA GLN A 138 -9.72 16.83 -1.46
C GLN A 138 -8.79 18.01 -1.15
N PHE A 139 -7.47 17.82 -1.28
CA PHE A 139 -6.49 18.81 -0.82
C PHE A 139 -5.82 19.57 -1.97
N GLY A 140 -6.12 19.18 -3.21
CA GLY A 140 -5.66 19.85 -4.41
C GLY A 140 -4.64 19.03 -5.20
N PRO A 141 -4.21 19.55 -6.36
CA PRO A 141 -3.34 18.83 -7.25
C PRO A 141 -2.00 18.56 -6.58
N MET A 142 -1.73 17.28 -6.32
CA MET A 142 -0.41 16.81 -5.97
C MET A 142 0.52 17.01 -7.17
N ARG A 143 1.63 17.71 -6.93
CA ARG A 143 2.70 17.96 -7.87
C ARG A 143 3.78 16.90 -7.64
N GLY A 144 4.58 16.68 -8.68
CA GLY A 144 5.60 15.63 -8.70
C GLY A 144 6.45 15.59 -7.42
N GLY A 145 6.97 14.41 -7.13
CA GLY A 145 7.91 14.19 -6.05
C GLY A 145 8.65 12.88 -6.27
N ARG A 146 9.17 12.29 -5.20
CA ARG A 146 9.98 11.07 -5.32
C ARG A 146 9.07 9.84 -5.34
N GLN A 147 9.31 8.95 -6.30
CA GLN A 147 8.66 7.65 -6.37
C GLN A 147 9.74 6.58 -6.31
N TRP A 148 9.51 5.60 -5.46
CA TRP A 148 10.40 4.46 -5.28
C TRP A 148 9.83 3.24 -5.98
N SER A 149 10.72 2.40 -6.51
CA SER A 149 10.35 1.15 -7.15
C SER A 149 9.59 0.24 -6.16
N PRO A 150 8.64 -0.59 -6.61
CA PRO A 150 8.12 -1.71 -5.83
C PRO A 150 9.22 -2.65 -5.28
N PHE A 151 10.41 -2.62 -5.87
CA PHE A 151 11.57 -3.42 -5.49
C PHE A 151 12.64 -2.65 -4.69
N ASP A 152 12.34 -1.41 -4.27
CA ASP A 152 13.24 -0.68 -3.38
C ASP A 152 13.43 -1.44 -2.06
N LYS A 153 14.67 -1.56 -1.58
CA LYS A 153 14.99 -2.40 -0.41
C LYS A 153 14.46 -1.85 0.92
N LEU A 154 14.19 -0.55 0.98
CA LEU A 154 13.81 0.14 2.22
C LEU A 154 12.39 0.70 2.16
N LEU A 155 11.97 1.17 0.98
CA LEU A 155 10.71 1.85 0.76
C LEU A 155 9.98 1.31 -0.50
N PRO A 156 9.62 0.01 -0.54
CA PRO A 156 8.84 -0.55 -1.65
C PRO A 156 7.59 0.27 -1.96
N ALA A 157 7.43 0.64 -3.24
CA ALA A 157 6.25 1.33 -3.77
C ALA A 157 5.84 2.56 -2.95
N TYR A 158 6.84 3.27 -2.40
CA TYR A 158 6.62 4.48 -1.65
C TYR A 158 6.62 5.69 -2.59
N GLU A 159 5.79 6.67 -2.31
CA GLU A 159 5.57 7.86 -3.14
C GLU A 159 5.49 9.09 -2.23
N GLU A 160 6.21 10.16 -2.57
CA GLU A 160 6.11 11.47 -1.94
C GLU A 160 5.69 12.50 -2.97
N TYR A 161 4.80 13.39 -2.57
CA TYR A 161 4.27 14.46 -3.40
C TYR A 161 4.32 15.78 -2.66
N GLU A 162 4.50 16.87 -3.40
CA GLU A 162 4.32 18.23 -2.89
C GLU A 162 2.98 18.78 -3.36
N PHE A 163 2.30 19.56 -2.52
CA PHE A 163 1.04 20.18 -2.89
C PHE A 163 0.83 21.52 -2.16
N PRO A 164 0.24 22.52 -2.83
CA PRO A 164 -0.16 23.75 -2.17
C PRO A 164 -1.49 23.55 -1.45
N TRP A 165 -1.59 24.00 -0.20
CA TRP A 165 -2.86 23.99 0.54
C TRP A 165 -3.00 25.27 1.39
N ARG A 166 -4.12 25.98 1.22
CA ARG A 166 -4.41 27.26 1.90
C ARG A 166 -3.26 28.29 1.88
N GLY A 167 -2.55 28.38 0.75
CA GLY A 167 -1.47 29.35 0.54
C GLY A 167 -0.09 28.91 1.05
N GLU A 168 0.02 27.71 1.59
CA GLU A 168 1.27 27.15 2.14
C GLU A 168 1.67 25.87 1.37
N SER A 169 2.94 25.48 1.43
CA SER A 169 3.45 24.26 0.80
C SER A 169 3.43 23.08 1.77
N TYR A 170 3.01 21.92 1.29
CA TYR A 170 2.95 20.66 2.06
C TYR A 170 3.55 19.51 1.27
N GLY A 171 3.99 18.49 2.00
CA GLY A 171 4.35 17.18 1.46
C GLY A 171 3.37 16.11 1.94
N ALA A 172 3.03 15.14 1.09
CA ALA A 172 2.27 13.95 1.43
C ALA A 172 3.02 12.68 1.00
N GLY A 173 3.01 11.67 1.86
CA GLY A 173 3.63 10.38 1.60
C GLY A 173 2.60 9.25 1.51
N PHE A 174 2.83 8.32 0.60
CA PHE A 174 2.00 7.14 0.36
C PHE A 174 2.87 5.90 0.24
N SER A 175 2.36 4.74 0.62
CA SER A 175 3.01 3.44 0.36
C SER A 175 1.99 2.48 -0.22
N TRP A 176 2.33 1.88 -1.36
CA TRP A 176 1.40 1.07 -2.15
C TRP A 176 0.10 1.83 -2.47
N GLY A 177 0.17 3.16 -2.65
CA GLY A 177 -0.97 4.04 -2.87
C GLY A 177 -1.79 4.40 -1.63
N LEU A 178 -1.50 3.84 -0.45
CA LEU A 178 -2.18 4.16 0.81
C LEU A 178 -1.51 5.34 1.51
N PHE A 179 -2.31 6.27 2.04
CA PHE A 179 -1.83 7.44 2.77
C PHE A 179 -0.96 7.07 3.99
N MET A 180 0.17 7.75 4.16
CA MET A 180 1.09 7.54 5.30
C MET A 180 1.24 8.79 6.17
N PHE A 181 1.33 9.97 5.57
CA PHE A 181 1.34 11.24 6.30
C PHE A 181 1.13 12.42 5.35
N ALA A 182 0.81 13.57 5.92
CA ALA A 182 1.07 14.86 5.32
C ALA A 182 1.68 15.80 6.35
N ALA A 183 2.57 16.66 5.91
CA ALA A 183 3.25 17.63 6.76
C ALA A 183 3.45 18.95 5.99
N LYS A 184 3.47 20.06 6.72
CA LYS A 184 3.86 21.34 6.15
C LYS A 184 5.32 21.28 5.72
N SER A 185 5.61 21.71 4.49
CA SER A 185 6.97 21.84 3.99
C SER A 185 7.61 23.04 4.69
N TRP A 186 8.83 22.85 5.18
CA TRP A 186 9.66 23.92 5.72
C TRP A 186 10.73 24.20 4.67
N ASP A 187 10.50 25.22 3.85
CA ASP A 187 11.60 25.90 3.16
C ASP A 187 12.38 26.77 4.17
#